data_AF-A0A7K2JQ04-F1
#
_entry.id   AF-A0A7K2JQ04-F1
#
_cell.length_a   1.000
_cell.length_b   1.000
_cell.length_c   1.000
_cell.angle_alpha   90.00
_cell.angle_beta   90.00
_cell.angle_gamma   90.00
#
_symmetry.space_group_name_H-M   'P 1'
#
loop_
_entity.id
_entity.type
_entity.pdbx_description
1 polymer ?
#
loop_
_entity_poly.entity_id
_entity_poly.type
_entity_poly.pdbx_seq_one_letter_code
_entity_poly.pdbx_strand_id
1 'polypeptide(L)' 'MLFTEVRGLPVLSADGDRRLGTVTSLTVDAPAGLVSHLRFRAGRLRGETVLPWE' A
#
# COMPACT_ATOMS: atom_id res chain seq x y z
N MET A 1 -0.53 3.07 13.49
CA MET A 1 -1.13 3.92 12.45
C MET A 1 -2.53 3.43 12.15
N LEU A 2 -3.51 4.33 12.05
CA LEU A 2 -4.88 3.94 11.70
C LEU A 2 -4.97 3.75 10.18
N PHE A 3 -5.60 2.66 9.71
CA PHE A 3 -5.76 2.40 8.28
C PHE A 3 -6.41 3.56 7.53
N THR A 4 -7.35 4.27 8.16
CA THR A 4 -8.03 5.45 7.62
C THR A 4 -7.09 6.59 7.25
N GLU A 5 -5.95 6.72 7.94
CA GLU A 5 -4.93 7.74 7.64
C GLU A 5 -4.04 7.32 6.45
N VAL A 6 -3.87 6.00 6.26
CA VAL A 6 -2.96 5.45 5.24
C VAL A 6 -3.66 5.27 3.89
N ARG A 7 -4.96 4.98 3.88
CA ARG A 7 -5.74 4.82 2.65
C ARG A 7 -5.74 6.12 1.85
N GLY A 8 -5.45 6.04 0.55
CA GLY A 8 -5.40 7.21 -0.31
C GLY A 8 -4.03 7.87 -0.41
N LEU A 9 -3.05 7.47 0.42
CA LEU A 9 -1.69 7.96 0.31
C LEU A 9 -1.02 7.50 -1.00
N PRO A 10 -0.12 8.32 -1.58
CA PRO A 10 0.65 7.92 -2.75
C PRO A 10 1.65 6.83 -2.37
N VAL A 11 1.74 5.79 -3.21
CA VAL A 11 2.86 4.85 -3.16
C VAL A 11 3.92 5.37 -4.12
N LEU A 12 5.15 5.53 -3.62
CA LEU A 12 6.30 6.02 -4.38
C LEU A 12 7.27 4.88 -4.67
N SER A 13 8.10 5.04 -5.69
CA SER A 13 9.27 4.22 -5.92
C SER A 13 10.32 4.46 -4.83
N ALA A 14 11.29 3.55 -4.69
CA ALA A 14 12.30 3.61 -3.64
C ALA A 14 13.19 4.86 -3.70
N ASP A 15 13.42 5.39 -4.89
CA ASP A 15 14.12 6.65 -5.16
C ASP A 15 13.23 7.89 -4.91
N GLY A 16 11.94 7.71 -4.62
CA GLY A 16 10.99 8.80 -4.31
C GLY A 16 10.49 9.58 -5.52
N ASP A 17 11.13 9.44 -6.68
CA ASP A 17 10.89 10.28 -7.86
C ASP A 17 9.66 9.88 -8.68
N ARG A 18 9.12 8.67 -8.47
CA ARG A 18 7.97 8.17 -9.24
C ARG A 18 6.83 7.69 -8.36
N ARG A 19 5.65 8.26 -8.56
CA ARG A 19 4.39 7.70 -8.02
C ARG A 19 4.03 6.40 -8.73
N LEU A 20 3.94 5.32 -7.97
CA LEU A 20 3.50 3.99 -8.42
C LEU A 20 1.97 3.85 -8.39
N GLY A 21 1.31 4.49 -7.42
CA GLY A 21 -0.13 4.43 -7.30
C GLY A 21 -0.69 5.04 -6.02
N THR A 22 -1.77 4.45 -5.51
CA THR A 22 -2.49 4.91 -4.31
C THR A 22 -2.86 3.74 -3.42
N VAL A 23 -2.62 3.84 -2.12
CA VAL A 23 -2.95 2.78 -1.15
C VAL A 23 -4.45 2.53 -1.10
N THR A 24 -4.84 1.26 -1.24
CA THR A 24 -6.25 0.82 -1.20
C THR A 24 -6.56 -0.02 0.03
N SER A 25 -5.63 -0.85 0.50
CA SER A 25 -5.79 -1.67 1.70
C SER A 25 -4.45 -2.06 2.34
N LEU A 26 -4.49 -2.40 3.63
CA LEU A 26 -3.39 -3.04 4.36
C LEU A 26 -3.87 -4.42 4.81
N THR A 27 -2.97 -5.41 4.76
CA THR A 27 -3.19 -6.74 5.34
C THR A 27 -2.47 -6.81 6.67
N VAL A 28 -3.18 -7.23 7.71
CA VAL A 28 -2.64 -7.39 9.05
C VAL A 28 -2.49 -8.87 9.34
N ASP A 29 -1.31 -9.28 9.79
CA ASP A 29 -1.12 -10.53 10.51
C ASP A 29 -1.75 -10.38 11.89
N ALA A 30 -2.93 -11.00 12.09
CA ALA A 30 -3.70 -10.85 13.32
C ALA A 30 -2.98 -11.43 14.55
N PRO A 31 -2.36 -12.62 14.49
CA PRO A 31 -1.51 -13.12 15.58
C PRO A 31 -0.38 -12.15 15.99
N ALA A 32 0.33 -11.55 15.03
CA ALA A 32 1.46 -10.67 15.32
C ALA A 32 1.05 -9.22 15.61
N GLY A 33 -0.15 -8.81 15.19
CA GLY A 33 -0.61 -7.42 15.24
C GLY A 33 0.15 -6.49 14.29
N LEU A 34 0.81 -7.05 13.27
CA LEU A 34 1.68 -6.31 12.34
C LEU A 34 1.08 -6.27 10.93
N VAL A 35 1.40 -5.22 10.19
CA VAL A 35 1.08 -5.17 8.76
C VAL A 35 2.01 -6.12 8.02
N SER A 36 1.45 -7.02 7.22
CA SER A 36 2.22 -7.97 6.41
C SER A 36 2.30 -7.57 4.95
N HIS A 37 1.27 -6.91 4.43
CA HIS A 37 1.22 -6.51 3.02
C HIS A 37 0.48 -5.19 2.81
N LEU A 38 0.91 -4.43 1.81
CA LEU A 38 0.23 -3.26 1.29
C LEU A 38 -0.36 -3.57 -0.09
N ARG A 39 -1.61 -3.14 -0.31
CA ARG A 39 -2.22 -3.12 -1.64
C ARG A 39 -2.36 -1.69 -2.14
N PHE A 40 -2.04 -1.49 -3.41
CA PHE A 40 -2.23 -0.22 -4.08
C PHE A 40 -2.75 -0.39 -5.49
N ARG A 41 -3.46 0.62 -5.99
CA ARG A 41 -3.91 0.68 -7.38
C ARG A 41 -2.94 1.51 -8.22
N ALA A 42 -2.42 0.91 -9.29
CA ALA A 42 -1.52 1.58 -10.23
C ALA A 42 -2.31 2.29 -11.34
N GLY A 43 -2.56 3.59 -11.20
CA GLY A 43 -3.30 4.38 -12.20
C GLY A 43 -4.75 3.92 -12.43
N ARG A 44 -5.44 4.53 -13.41
CA ARG A 44 -6.88 4.28 -13.65
C ARG A 44 -7.17 3.00 -14.45
N LEU A 45 -6.18 2.52 -15.22
CA LEU A 45 -6.32 1.37 -16.12
C LEU A 45 -5.56 0.11 -15.68
N ARG A 46 -4.68 0.19 -14.66
CA ARG A 46 -4.01 -1.01 -14.14
C ARG A 46 -4.71 -1.51 -12.88
N GLY A 47 -4.60 -2.82 -12.67
CA GLY A 47 -5.20 -3.53 -11.55
C GLY A 47 -4.58 -3.19 -10.20
N GLU A 48 -5.00 -3.94 -9.19
CA GLU A 48 -4.41 -3.87 -7.85
C GLU A 48 -3.06 -4.57 -7.82
N THR A 49 -2.09 -4.00 -7.09
CA THR A 49 -0.76 -4.55 -6.86
C THR A 49 -0.59 -4.79 -5.37
N VAL A 50 0.06 -5.90 -5.00
CA VAL A 50 0.34 -6.28 -3.62
C VAL A 50 1.85 -6.27 -3.41
N LEU A 51 2.30 -5.63 -2.33
CA LEU A 51 3.69 -5.63 -1.90
C LEU A 51 3.79 -6.17 -0.46
N PRO A 52 4.83 -6.96 -0.14
CA PRO A 52 5.15 -7.28 1.24
C PRO A 52 5.49 -6.00 2.01
N TRP A 53 5.16 -5.99 3.30
CA TRP A 53 5.47 -4.91 4.22
C TRP A 53 6.77 -5.21 4.96
N GLU A 54 7.90 -5.19 4.24
CA GLU A 54 9.27 -5.26 4.78
C GLU A 54 10.23 -4.42 3.95
#